data_AF-C5PAV4-F1
#
_entry.id   AF-C5PAV4-F1
#
_cell.length_a   1.000
_cell.length_b   1.000
_cell.length_c   1.000
_cell.angle_alpha   90.00
_cell.angle_beta   90.00
_cell.angle_gamma   90.00
#
_symmetry.space_group_name_H-M   'P 1'
#
loop_
_entity.id
_entity.type
_entity.pdbx_description
1 polymer ?
#
loop_
_entity_poly.entity_id
_entity_poly.type
_entity_poly.pdbx_seq_one_letter_code
_entity_poly.pdbx_strand_id
1 'polypeptide(L)' 'MSLWKSYRNLSPRTRMILGLGLMGYAAFGLWAEPRMEKALGMVPTEAEKEELDKNIRVRIRSVEK' A
#
# COMPACT_ATOMS: atom_id res chain seq x y z
N MET A 1 -3.30 -28.80 -9.50
CA MET A 1 -3.41 -27.77 -10.56
C MET A 1 -2.73 -26.50 -10.07
N SER A 2 -2.01 -25.77 -10.94
CA SER A 2 -1.43 -24.47 -10.57
C SER A 2 -2.51 -23.40 -10.45
N LEU A 3 -2.43 -22.54 -9.43
CA LEU A 3 -3.31 -21.38 -9.25
C LEU A 3 -3.36 -20.48 -10.51
N TRP A 4 -2.24 -20.42 -11.24
CA TRP A 4 -2.15 -19.68 -12.50
C TRP A 4 -3.04 -20.27 -13.61
N LYS A 5 -3.10 -21.61 -13.71
CA LYS A 5 -4.01 -22.28 -14.65
C LYS A 5 -5.46 -22.02 -14.27
N SER A 6 -5.81 -22.08 -12.99
CA SER A 6 -7.17 -21.81 -12.51
C SER A 6 -7.61 -20.37 -12.83
N TYR A 7 -6.74 -19.38 -12.63
CA TYR A 7 -7.02 -17.98 -12.97
C TYR A 7 -7.21 -17.77 -14.47
N ARG A 8 -6.36 -18.37 -15.32
CA ARG A 8 -6.52 -18.30 -16.79
C ARG A 8 -7.75 -19.07 -17.30
N ASN A 9 -8.31 -19.99 -16.51
CA ASN A 9 -9.52 -20.72 -16.88
C ASN A 9 -10.82 -19.97 -16.55
N LEU A 10 -10.75 -18.89 -15.76
CA LEU A 10 -11.92 -18.06 -15.45
C LEU A 10 -12.39 -17.26 -16.67
N SER A 11 -13.67 -16.94 -16.75
CA SER A 11 -14.19 -16.07 -17.82
C SER A 11 -13.57 -14.65 -17.74
N PRO A 12 -13.40 -13.93 -18.86
CA PRO A 12 -12.85 -12.57 -18.86
C PRO A 12 -13.61 -11.60 -17.95
N ARG A 13 -14.95 -11.71 -17.89
CA ARG A 13 -15.81 -10.90 -17.01
C ARG A 13 -15.52 -11.18 -15.54
N THR A 14 -15.37 -12.45 -15.16
CA THR A 14 -15.06 -12.84 -13.77
C THR A 14 -13.68 -12.33 -13.34
N ARG A 15 -12.68 -12.35 -14.23
CA ARG A 15 -11.35 -11.80 -13.94
C ARG A 15 -11.40 -10.29 -13.72
N MET A 16 -12.19 -9.56 -14.52
CA MET A 16 -12.40 -8.13 -14.32
C MET A 16 -13.04 -7.83 -12.97
N ILE A 17 -14.12 -8.54 -12.60
CA ILE A 17 -14.79 -8.35 -11.31
C ILE A 17 -13.84 -8.65 -10.15
N LEU A 18 -13.07 -9.75 -10.24
CA LEU A 18 -12.09 -10.11 -9.21
C LEU A 18 -11.00 -9.05 -9.08
N GLY A 19 -10.47 -8.56 -10.20
CA GLY A 19 -9.46 -7.49 -10.21
C GLY A 19 -9.99 -6.19 -9.62
N LEU A 20 -11.21 -5.78 -10.00
CA LEU A 20 -11.87 -4.59 -9.45
C LEU A 20 -12.19 -4.75 -7.96
N GLY A 21 -12.59 -5.95 -7.53
CA GLY A 21 -12.82 -6.26 -6.12
C GLY A 21 -11.53 -6.16 -5.28
N LEU A 22 -10.42 -6.70 -5.79
CA LEU A 22 -9.10 -6.57 -5.15
C LEU A 22 -8.65 -5.12 -5.05
N MET A 23 -8.78 -4.36 -6.15
CA MET A 23 -8.44 -2.94 -6.15
C MET A 23 -9.33 -2.13 -5.21
N GLY A 24 -10.63 -2.43 -5.16
CA GLY A 24 -11.58 -1.81 -4.25
C GLY A 24 -11.27 -2.11 -2.79
N TYR A 25 -10.92 -3.36 -2.47
CA TYR A 25 -10.50 -3.76 -1.12
C TYR A 25 -9.20 -3.05 -0.70
N ALA A 26 -8.21 -2.97 -1.58
CA ALA A 26 -6.96 -2.26 -1.31
C ALA A 26 -7.20 -0.75 -1.08
N ALA A 27 -8.00 -0.11 -1.94
CA ALA A 27 -8.36 1.29 -1.79
C ALA A 27 -9.12 1.55 -0.47
N PHE A 28 -10.02 0.63 -0.10
CA PHE A 28 -10.72 0.69 1.18
C PHE A 28 -9.75 0.55 2.35
N GLY A 29 -8.77 -0.34 2.28
CA GLY A 29 -7.70 -0.47 3.27
C GLY A 29 -6.94 0.83 3.48
N LEU A 30 -6.48 1.46 2.40
CA LEU A 30 -5.77 2.75 2.44
C LEU A 30 -6.65 3.89 2.99
N TRP A 31 -7.96 3.87 2.74
CA TRP A 31 -8.88 4.86 3.30
C TRP A 31 -9.24 4.59 4.77
N ALA A 32 -9.19 3.32 5.19
CA ALA A 32 -9.40 2.91 6.56
C ALA A 32 -8.16 3.17 7.44
N GLU A 33 -6.96 3.14 6.86
CA GLU A 33 -5.68 3.30 7.57
C GLU A 33 -5.60 4.60 8.42
N PRO A 34 -5.95 5.80 7.91
CA PRO A 34 -5.99 7.02 8.72
C PRO A 34 -7.03 7.00 9.84
N ARG A 35 -8.10 6.19 9.71
CA ARG A 35 -9.11 6.02 10.76
C ARG A 35 -8.66 5.03 11.81
N MET A 36 -7.99 3.95 11.39
CA MET A 36 -7.38 2.98 12.28
C MET A 36 -6.28 3.63 13.12
N GLU A 37 -5.41 4.44 12.53
CA GLU A 37 -4.38 5.20 13.26
C GLU A 37 -4.98 6.12 14.34
N LYS A 38 -6.08 6.81 14.01
CA LYS A 38 -6.81 7.66 14.97
C LYS A 38 -7.48 6.87 16.09
N ALA A 39 -8.11 5.74 15.75
CA ALA A 39 -8.79 4.89 16.73
C ALA A 39 -7.80 4.16 17.65
N LEU A 40 -6.62 3.79 17.14
CA LEU A 40 -5.55 3.15 17.90
C LEU A 40 -4.66 4.16 18.66
N GLY A 41 -4.95 5.47 18.55
CA GLY A 41 -4.18 6.51 19.23
C GLY A 41 -2.76 6.70 18.70
N MET A 42 -2.43 6.10 17.55
CA MET A 42 -1.13 6.21 16.88
C MET A 42 -1.14 7.37 15.88
N VAL A 43 -1.64 8.54 16.29
CA VAL A 43 -1.59 9.74 15.45
C VAL A 43 -0.20 10.34 15.60
N PRO A 44 0.67 10.29 14.57
CA PRO A 44 2.02 10.82 14.68
C PRO A 44 1.95 12.33 14.86
N THR A 45 2.63 12.84 15.88
CA THR A 45 2.74 14.29 16.11
C THR A 45 3.57 14.94 15.00
N GLU A 46 3.39 16.25 14.77
CA GLU A 46 4.11 16.96 13.70
C GLU A 46 5.64 16.88 13.87
N ALA A 47 6.13 16.81 15.10
CA ALA A 47 7.54 16.62 15.43
C ALA A 47 8.09 15.26 14.99
N GLU A 48 7.33 14.18 15.18
CA GLU A 48 7.74 12.82 14.77
C GLU A 48 7.78 12.68 13.25
N LYS A 49 6.89 13.38 12.54
CA LYS A 49 6.92 13.45 11.07
C LYS A 49 8.18 14.14 10.57
N GLU A 50 8.58 15.26 11.18
CA GLU A 50 9.80 15.96 10.81
C GLU A 50 11.07 15.16 11.12
N GLU A 51 11.10 14.42 12.22
CA GLU A 51 12.23 13.52 12.54
C GLU A 51 12.31 12.35 11.57
N LEU A 52 11.18 11.76 11.20
CA LEU A 52 11.12 10.70 10.19
C LEU A 52 11.58 11.22 8.82
N ASP A 53 11.14 12.41 8.43
CA ASP A 53 11.56 13.07 7.18
C ASP A 53 13.07 13.35 7.14
N LYS A 54 13.68 13.67 8.28
CA LYS A 54 15.13 13.85 8.42
C LYS A 54 15.87 12.51 8.35
N ASN A 55 15.28 11.43 8.88
CA ASN A 55 15.88 10.09 8.92
C ASN A 55 15.73 9.31 7.61
N ILE A 56 14.64 9.51 6.86
CA ILE A 56 14.36 8.83 5.59
C ILE A 56 15.07 9.50 4.41
N ARG A 57 15.52 10.76 4.52
CA ARG A 57 16.31 11.43 3.49
C ARG A 57 17.61 10.67 3.24
N VAL A 58 17.60 9.85 2.20
CA VAL A 58 18.77 9.12 1.70
C VAL A 58 19.88 10.13 1.41
N ARG A 59 20.98 10.05 2.19
CA ARG A 59 22.18 10.86 1.94
C ARG A 59 22.89 10.32 0.70
N ILE A 60 22.48 10.81 -0.48
CA ILE A 60 23.17 10.53 -1.73
C ILE A 60 24.50 11.28 -1.71
N ARG A 61 25.61 10.57 -1.46
CA ARG A 61 26.95 11.10 -1.76
C ARG A 61 27.33 10.65 -3.15
N SER A 62 27.52 11.60 -4.07
CA SER A 62 28.18 11.32 -5.34
C SER A 62 29.64 10.99 -5.06
N VAL A 63 30.09 9.81 -5.49
CA VAL A 63 31.50 9.45 -5.53
C VAL A 63 32.01 9.81 -6.92
N GLU A 64 32.96 10.76 -7.00
CA GLU A 64 33.67 11.05 -8.25
C GLU A 64 34.57 9.86 -8.64
N LYS A 65 34.59 9.53 -9.93
CA LYS A 65 35.24 8.35 -10.49
C LYS A 65 36.68 8.65 -10.92
#